data_AF-A0A960Q2N9-F1
#
_entry.id   AF-A0A960Q2N9-F1
#
_cell.length_a   1.000
_cell.length_b   1.000
_cell.length_c   1.000
_cell.angle_alpha   90.00
_cell.angle_beta   90.00
_cell.angle_gamma   90.00
#
_symmetry.space_group_name_H-M   'P 1'
#
loop_
_entity.id
_entity.type
_entity.pdbx_description
1 polymer ?
#
loop_
_entity_poly.entity_id
_entity_poly.type
_entity_poly.pdbx_seq_one_letter_code
_entity_poly.pdbx_strand_id
1 'polypeptide(L)'
;MGLKGFLEASSFIDGGITGVSMLVAKASPLPLALLIPLVDLPFIAVAWRQLGPAFAVRSALVLLLLPCPHVTRDPLLIAVFGGFFLGAGIGLAIRGGAVLDGTEIAALLIISDRSKELREAIMHTLGREVTVFRGKGGMTGQDQEILYCVLTRLEIGRVRGITTSLDPRAFIVMQPLGAVQGGHMQKPLHG
;
A
#
# COMPACT_ATOMS: atom_id res chain seq x y z
N MET A 1 -3.06 28.51 -4.59
CA MET A 1 -3.68 29.12 -3.40
C MET A 1 -4.69 28.21 -2.67
N GLY A 2 -5.27 27.17 -3.28
CA GLY A 2 -6.10 26.20 -2.53
C GLY A 2 -5.28 25.40 -1.51
N LEU A 3 -4.15 24.81 -1.95
CA LEU A 3 -3.21 24.12 -1.05
C LEU A 3 -2.56 25.08 -0.03
N LYS A 4 -2.17 26.28 -0.50
CA LYS A 4 -1.59 27.33 0.35
C LYS A 4 -2.58 27.82 1.43
N GLY A 5 -3.86 28.03 1.06
CA GLY A 5 -4.92 28.47 1.98
C GLY A 5 -5.43 27.38 2.92
N PHE A 6 -5.37 26.10 2.54
CA PHE A 6 -5.75 24.99 3.42
C PHE A 6 -4.63 24.63 4.41
N LEU A 7 -3.36 24.69 3.98
CA LEU A 7 -2.20 24.39 4.84
C LEU A 7 -1.77 25.57 5.73
N GLU A 8 -1.92 26.82 5.29
CA GLU A 8 -1.65 27.99 6.14
C GLU A 8 -2.74 28.20 7.22
N ALA A 9 -3.98 27.77 6.98
CA ALA A 9 -5.09 27.93 7.93
C ALA A 9 -5.17 26.84 9.02
N SER A 10 -4.55 25.67 8.82
CA SER A 10 -4.71 24.50 9.71
C SER A 10 -3.49 24.16 10.56
N SER A 11 -2.35 24.84 10.39
CA SER A 11 -1.07 24.46 11.01
C SER A 11 -0.64 23.02 10.70
N PHE A 12 -1.22 22.40 9.68
CA PHE A 12 -0.99 21.00 9.36
C PHE A 12 0.21 20.89 8.41
N ILE A 13 1.34 20.44 8.94
CA ILE A 13 2.52 20.11 8.16
C ILE A 13 2.32 18.69 7.66
N ASP A 14 2.03 18.54 6.37
CA ASP A 14 1.99 17.23 5.72
C ASP A 14 3.42 16.67 5.58
N GLY A 15 3.57 15.35 5.70
CA GLY A 15 4.87 14.69 5.65
C GLY A 15 5.53 14.76 4.26
N GLY A 16 6.85 14.57 4.20
CA GLY A 16 7.60 14.46 2.94
C GLY A 16 8.05 15.78 2.31
N ILE A 17 8.12 15.82 0.98
CA ILE A 17 8.76 16.90 0.19
C ILE A 17 8.02 18.23 0.36
N THR A 18 6.69 18.19 0.42
CA THR A 18 5.83 19.37 0.65
C THR A 18 6.05 19.96 2.05
N GLY A 19 6.15 19.12 3.09
CA GLY A 19 6.42 19.55 4.47
C GLY A 19 7.79 20.20 4.63
N VAL A 20 8.84 19.59 4.06
CA VAL A 20 10.20 20.17 4.04
C VAL A 20 10.20 21.51 3.31
N SER A 21 9.52 21.59 2.16
CA SER A 21 9.41 22.83 1.38
C SER A 21 8.68 23.94 2.14
N MET A 22 7.65 23.61 2.93
CA MET A 22 6.95 24.59 3.79
C MET A 22 7.80 25.08 4.96
N LEU A 23 8.59 24.20 5.58
CA LEU A 23 9.53 24.60 6.64
C LEU A 23 10.62 25.54 6.12
N VAL A 24 11.20 25.21 4.95
CA VAL A 24 12.21 26.05 4.29
C VAL A 24 11.61 27.38 3.82
N ALA A 25 10.35 27.38 3.36
CA ALA A 25 9.65 28.61 2.99
C ALA A 25 9.35 29.54 4.18
N LYS A 26 9.27 29.03 5.40
CA LYS A 26 9.16 29.87 6.62
C LYS A 26 10.50 30.48 7.03
N ALA A 27 11.62 29.80 6.73
CA ALA A 27 12.97 30.25 7.07
C ALA A 27 13.66 31.04 5.95
N SER A 28 13.11 31.05 4.73
CA SER A 28 13.68 31.72 3.56
C SER A 28 12.63 32.55 2.82
N PRO A 29 13.02 33.63 2.12
CA PRO A 29 12.09 34.46 1.34
C PRO A 29 11.62 33.80 0.02
N LEU A 30 11.97 32.53 -0.20
CA LEU A 30 11.70 31.85 -1.46
C LEU A 30 10.23 31.41 -1.55
N PRO A 31 9.57 31.60 -2.70
CA PRO A 31 8.20 31.14 -2.87
C PRO A 31 8.14 29.62 -2.85
N LEU A 32 7.13 29.08 -2.16
CA LEU A 32 6.81 27.64 -2.09
C LEU A 32 6.78 26.96 -3.46
N ALA A 33 6.31 27.67 -4.50
CA ALA A 33 6.26 27.17 -5.87
C ALA A 33 7.63 26.83 -6.46
N LEU A 34 8.71 27.45 -5.96
CA LEU A 34 10.08 27.20 -6.40
C LEU A 34 10.79 26.18 -5.50
N LEU A 35 10.43 26.13 -4.21
CA LEU A 35 11.00 25.19 -3.25
C LEU A 35 10.55 23.74 -3.49
N ILE A 36 9.29 23.52 -3.85
CA ILE A 36 8.77 22.17 -4.11
C ILE A 36 9.57 21.44 -5.22
N PRO A 37 9.72 21.99 -6.45
CA PRO A 37 10.50 21.32 -7.48
C PRO A 37 12.00 21.24 -7.15
N LEU A 38 12.53 22.18 -6.37
CA LEU A 38 13.93 22.14 -5.94
C LEU A 38 14.21 20.97 -4.99
N VAL A 39 13.31 20.71 -4.03
CA VAL A 39 13.43 19.60 -3.07
C VAL A 39 13.09 18.25 -3.74
N ASP A 40 12.24 18.24 -4.77
CA ASP A 40 11.85 17.03 -5.51
C ASP A 40 12.88 16.57 -6.56
N LEU A 41 13.65 17.50 -7.14
CA LEU A 41 14.72 17.22 -8.11
C LEU A 41 15.66 16.04 -7.76
N PRO A 42 16.22 15.94 -6.54
CA PRO A 42 17.06 14.79 -6.17
C PRO A 42 16.30 13.46 -6.18
N PHE A 43 15.01 13.46 -5.83
CA PHE A 43 14.17 12.25 -5.88
C PHE A 43 13.82 11.87 -7.32
N ILE A 44 13.55 12.84 -8.19
CA ILE A 44 13.35 12.60 -9.63
C ILE A 44 14.60 12.00 -10.26
N ALA A 45 15.80 12.47 -9.87
CA ALA A 45 17.07 11.91 -10.34
C ALA A 45 17.27 10.45 -9.88
N VAL A 46 16.87 10.12 -8.66
CA VAL A 46 16.86 8.73 -8.15
C VAL A 46 15.80 7.87 -8.86
N ALA A 47 14.60 8.42 -9.10
CA ALA A 47 13.52 7.74 -9.82
C ALA A 47 13.89 7.45 -11.27
N TRP A 48 14.62 8.35 -11.94
CA TRP A 48 15.17 8.13 -13.28
C TRP A 48 16.04 6.88 -13.33
N ARG A 49 16.83 6.64 -12.28
CA ARG A 49 17.73 5.48 -12.17
C ARG A 49 17.00 4.18 -11.84
N GLN A 50 15.89 4.23 -11.08
CA GLN A 50 15.19 3.02 -10.61
C GLN A 50 13.97 2.62 -11.47
N LEU A 51 13.16 3.57 -11.92
CA LEU A 51 11.91 3.33 -12.67
C LEU A 51 12.04 3.62 -14.17
N GLY A 52 13.21 4.09 -14.62
CA GLY A 52 13.52 4.38 -16.00
C GLY A 52 13.14 5.79 -16.46
N PRO A 53 13.68 6.24 -17.61
CA PRO A 53 13.62 7.63 -18.07
C PRO A 53 12.19 8.08 -18.42
N ALA A 54 11.35 7.17 -18.93
CA ALA A 54 9.98 7.48 -19.30
C ALA A 54 9.09 7.85 -18.10
N PHE A 55 9.37 7.28 -16.91
CA PHE A 55 8.65 7.62 -15.69
C PHE A 55 9.07 8.99 -15.16
N ALA A 56 10.38 9.24 -15.08
CA ALA A 56 10.92 10.49 -14.55
C ALA A 56 10.53 11.72 -15.38
N VAL A 57 10.54 11.62 -16.72
CA VAL A 57 10.10 12.71 -17.60
C VAL A 57 8.61 13.01 -17.43
N ARG A 58 7.76 11.99 -17.30
CA ARG A 58 6.31 12.19 -17.07
C ARG A 58 6.03 12.85 -15.72
N SER A 59 6.74 12.45 -14.66
CA SER A 59 6.61 13.07 -13.33
C SER A 59 7.10 14.52 -13.31
N ALA A 60 8.23 14.81 -13.95
CA ALA A 60 8.73 16.19 -14.07
C ALA A 60 7.81 17.07 -14.93
N LEU A 61 7.22 16.51 -16.00
CA LEU A 61 6.25 17.21 -16.84
C LEU A 61 4.97 17.55 -16.05
N VAL A 62 4.45 16.63 -15.24
CA VAL A 62 3.31 16.89 -14.34
C VAL A 62 3.66 18.04 -13.39
N LEU A 63 4.81 18.00 -12.73
CA LEU A 63 5.22 19.04 -11.78
C LEU A 63 5.40 20.42 -12.45
N LEU A 64 5.91 20.47 -13.68
CA LEU A 64 6.18 21.71 -14.42
C LEU A 64 4.95 22.26 -15.17
N LEU A 65 4.01 21.40 -15.57
CA LEU A 65 2.75 21.78 -16.24
C LEU A 65 1.59 22.05 -15.28
N LEU A 66 1.76 21.80 -13.97
CA LEU A 66 0.79 22.11 -12.92
C LEU A 66 0.92 23.48 -12.22
N PRO A 67 1.46 24.59 -12.81
CA PRO A 67 1.04 25.88 -12.32
C PRO A 67 -0.40 26.07 -12.80
N CYS A 68 -1.37 25.53 -12.05
CA CYS A 68 -2.74 25.98 -12.09
C CYS A 68 -2.91 27.06 -11.02
N PRO A 69 -2.59 28.34 -11.32
CA PRO A 69 -3.08 29.41 -10.48
C PRO A 69 -4.60 29.45 -10.66
N HIS A 70 -5.32 29.03 -9.62
CA HIS A 70 -6.76 29.29 -9.44
C HIS A 70 -7.71 28.58 -10.41
N VAL A 71 -7.88 27.25 -10.29
CA VAL A 71 -9.01 26.58 -10.97
C VAL A 71 -10.35 27.02 -10.38
N THR A 72 -10.51 27.08 -9.04
CA THR A 72 -11.74 27.54 -8.36
C THR A 72 -11.49 27.75 -6.85
N ARG A 73 -12.25 28.65 -6.18
CA ARG A 73 -12.20 28.91 -4.72
C ARG A 73 -13.18 28.07 -3.90
N ASP A 74 -14.06 27.33 -4.57
CA ASP A 74 -15.09 26.51 -3.95
C ASP A 74 -14.47 25.23 -3.34
N PRO A 75 -14.59 25.03 -2.02
CA PRO A 75 -14.05 23.85 -1.35
C PRO A 75 -14.71 22.54 -1.79
N LEU A 76 -15.99 22.55 -2.20
CA LEU A 76 -16.67 21.36 -2.74
C LEU A 76 -16.04 20.93 -4.05
N LEU A 77 -15.77 21.88 -4.95
CA LEU A 77 -15.19 21.55 -6.25
C LEU A 77 -13.77 21.00 -6.10
N ILE A 78 -12.98 21.60 -5.20
CA ILE A 78 -11.64 21.11 -4.86
C ILE A 78 -11.71 19.70 -4.27
N ALA A 79 -12.64 19.44 -3.34
CA ALA A 79 -12.79 18.13 -2.72
C ALA A 79 -13.25 17.06 -3.73
N VAL A 80 -14.19 17.37 -4.62
CA VAL A 80 -14.71 16.42 -5.62
C VAL A 80 -13.64 16.06 -6.64
N PHE A 81 -12.95 17.04 -7.24
CA PHE A 81 -11.89 16.74 -8.19
C PHE A 81 -10.65 16.14 -7.53
N GLY A 82 -10.25 16.66 -6.37
CA GLY A 82 -9.13 16.11 -5.60
C GLY A 82 -9.37 14.66 -5.22
N GLY A 83 -10.56 14.35 -4.70
CA GLY A 83 -10.96 12.99 -4.36
C GLY A 83 -11.06 12.06 -5.57
N PHE A 84 -11.66 12.53 -6.68
CA PHE A 84 -11.78 11.74 -7.91
C PHE A 84 -10.41 11.37 -8.49
N PHE A 85 -9.52 12.36 -8.69
CA PHE A 85 -8.21 12.10 -9.29
C PHE A 85 -7.28 11.31 -8.38
N LEU A 86 -7.30 11.58 -7.07
CA LEU A 86 -6.54 10.79 -6.10
C LEU A 86 -7.05 9.35 -6.05
N GLY A 87 -8.36 9.16 -5.96
CA GLY A 87 -8.99 7.84 -5.96
C GLY A 87 -8.75 7.06 -7.25
N ALA A 88 -8.83 7.72 -8.41
CA ALA A 88 -8.53 7.11 -9.71
C ALA A 88 -7.05 6.72 -9.83
N GLY A 89 -6.13 7.57 -9.35
CA GLY A 89 -4.70 7.28 -9.34
C GLY A 89 -4.34 6.08 -8.47
N ILE A 90 -4.82 6.08 -7.22
CA ILE A 90 -4.69 4.98 -6.26
C ILE A 90 -5.31 3.69 -6.85
N GLY A 91 -6.54 3.77 -7.37
CA GLY A 91 -7.25 2.62 -7.93
C GLY A 91 -6.55 2.00 -9.14
N LEU A 92 -6.00 2.82 -10.04
CA LEU A 92 -5.20 2.36 -11.18
C LEU A 92 -3.88 1.74 -10.73
N ALA A 93 -3.21 2.32 -9.72
CA ALA A 93 -1.99 1.77 -9.16
C ALA A 93 -2.21 0.37 -8.55
N ILE A 94 -3.27 0.22 -7.73
CA ILE A 94 -3.66 -1.08 -7.16
C ILE A 94 -4.02 -2.08 -8.27
N ARG A 95 -4.77 -1.64 -9.30
CA ARG A 95 -5.09 -2.48 -10.45
C ARG A 95 -3.85 -2.94 -11.22
N GLY A 96 -2.80 -2.11 -11.25
CA GLY A 96 -1.48 -2.43 -11.80
C GLY A 96 -0.59 -3.30 -10.89
N GLY A 97 -1.09 -3.73 -9.73
CA GLY A 97 -0.33 -4.55 -8.78
C GLY A 97 0.59 -3.76 -7.85
N ALA A 98 0.46 -2.43 -7.80
CA ALA A 98 1.22 -1.62 -6.84
C ALA A 98 0.65 -1.79 -5.43
N VAL A 99 1.55 -1.96 -4.46
CA VAL A 99 1.23 -2.00 -3.04
C VAL A 99 1.58 -0.63 -2.47
N LEU A 100 0.58 0.14 -2.09
CA LEU A 100 0.76 1.56 -1.75
C LEU A 100 1.43 1.77 -0.39
N ASP A 101 1.07 0.94 0.60
CA ASP A 101 1.48 1.14 2.00
C ASP A 101 1.83 -0.17 2.73
N GLY A 102 1.78 -1.32 2.05
CA GLY A 102 2.01 -2.64 2.67
C GLY A 102 0.86 -3.11 3.59
N THR A 103 0.14 -2.18 4.20
CA THR A 103 -0.99 -2.40 5.13
C THR A 103 -2.17 -3.18 4.55
N GLU A 104 -2.18 -3.37 3.23
CA GLU A 104 -3.16 -4.17 2.50
C GLU A 104 -2.85 -5.67 2.47
N ILE A 105 -1.65 -6.08 2.87
CA ILE A 105 -1.20 -7.48 2.85
C ILE A 105 -0.77 -7.90 4.27
N ALA A 106 -1.17 -9.10 4.66
CA ALA A 106 -0.76 -9.71 5.93
C ALA A 106 -0.31 -11.15 5.74
N ALA A 107 0.65 -11.57 6.55
CA ALA A 107 0.96 -12.98 6.75
C ALA A 107 0.01 -13.56 7.79
N LEU A 108 -0.60 -14.68 7.45
CA LEU A 108 -1.37 -15.51 8.37
C LEU A 108 -0.59 -16.77 8.69
N LEU A 109 -0.42 -17.01 9.99
CA LEU A 109 0.10 -18.26 10.53
C LEU A 109 -1.07 -19.01 11.17
N ILE A 110 -1.39 -20.20 10.65
CA ILE A 110 -2.54 -21.00 11.09
C ILE A 110 -2.01 -22.30 11.71
N ILE A 111 -2.37 -22.53 12.96
CA ILE A 111 -2.03 -23.73 13.74
C ILE A 111 -3.32 -24.48 14.01
N SER A 112 -3.40 -25.73 13.57
CA SER A 112 -4.60 -26.57 13.69
C SER A 112 -4.23 -28.04 13.59
N ASP A 113 -5.00 -28.87 14.29
CA ASP A 113 -4.92 -30.34 14.18
C ASP A 113 -5.39 -30.83 12.79
N ARG A 114 -6.15 -30.00 12.05
CA ARG A 114 -6.65 -30.25 10.69
C ARG A 114 -5.94 -29.42 9.62
N SER A 115 -4.66 -29.11 9.83
CA SER A 115 -3.82 -28.32 8.93
C SER A 115 -3.82 -28.81 7.48
N LYS A 116 -3.86 -30.13 7.24
CA LYS A 116 -3.91 -30.70 5.87
C LYS A 116 -5.19 -30.34 5.12
N GLU A 117 -6.34 -30.51 5.76
CA GLU A 117 -7.66 -30.16 5.20
C GLU A 117 -7.76 -28.65 4.98
N LEU A 118 -7.28 -27.85 5.94
CA LEU A 118 -7.25 -26.39 5.83
C LEU A 118 -6.39 -25.93 4.66
N ARG A 119 -5.20 -26.51 4.49
CA ARG A 119 -4.30 -26.22 3.37
C ARG A 119 -5.00 -26.46 2.04
N GLU A 120 -5.63 -27.63 1.86
CA GLU A 120 -6.34 -27.96 0.63
C GLU A 120 -7.52 -27.03 0.38
N ALA A 121 -8.31 -26.71 1.41
CA ALA A 121 -9.42 -25.77 1.31
C ALA A 121 -8.96 -24.37 0.93
N ILE A 122 -7.87 -23.87 1.51
CA ILE A 122 -7.30 -22.55 1.19
C ILE A 122 -6.77 -22.54 -0.25
N MET A 123 -6.01 -23.55 -0.64
CA MET A 123 -5.44 -23.65 -2.00
C MET A 123 -6.53 -23.74 -3.06
N HIS A 124 -7.57 -24.54 -2.83
CA HIS A 124 -8.65 -24.73 -3.80
C HIS A 124 -9.61 -23.52 -3.87
N THR A 125 -9.94 -22.91 -2.73
CA THR A 125 -10.94 -21.83 -2.68
C THR A 125 -10.37 -20.46 -3.08
N LEU A 126 -9.10 -20.20 -2.72
CA LEU A 126 -8.46 -18.90 -2.95
C LEU A 126 -7.43 -18.93 -4.07
N GLY A 127 -7.00 -20.11 -4.53
CA GLY A 127 -5.90 -20.24 -5.49
C GLY A 127 -4.58 -19.71 -4.93
N ARG A 128 -4.40 -19.77 -3.59
CA ARG A 128 -3.24 -19.24 -2.90
C ARG A 128 -2.30 -20.34 -2.47
N GLU A 129 -1.01 -20.11 -2.69
CA GLU A 129 0.04 -20.98 -2.18
C GLU A 129 0.12 -20.86 -0.65
N VAL A 130 0.33 -22.00 -0.01
CA VAL A 130 0.47 -22.10 1.44
C VAL A 130 1.79 -22.81 1.73
N THR A 131 2.67 -22.14 2.46
CA THR A 131 3.90 -22.73 2.96
C THR A 131 3.61 -23.51 4.23
N VAL A 132 4.19 -24.70 4.38
CA VAL A 132 4.00 -25.53 5.56
C VAL A 132 5.29 -25.56 6.38
N PHE A 133 5.24 -25.04 7.60
CA PHE A 133 6.28 -25.22 8.60
C PHE A 133 5.99 -26.44 9.44
N ARG A 134 7.03 -27.21 9.79
CA ARG A 134 6.92 -28.28 10.80
C ARG A 134 7.36 -27.73 12.15
N GLY A 135 6.51 -27.89 13.14
CA GLY A 135 6.78 -27.53 14.52
C GLY A 135 6.43 -28.67 15.46
N LYS A 136 6.69 -28.47 16.75
CA LYS A 136 6.34 -29.41 17.80
C LYS A 136 5.57 -28.68 18.89
N GLY A 137 4.42 -29.21 19.29
CA GLY A 137 3.59 -28.60 20.32
C GLY A 137 4.32 -28.57 21.65
N GLY A 138 4.52 -27.39 22.25
CA GLY A 138 5.28 -27.26 23.49
C GLY A 138 4.63 -27.98 24.68
N MET A 139 3.31 -28.11 24.68
CA MET A 139 2.55 -28.84 25.71
C MET A 139 2.34 -30.31 25.36
N THR A 140 2.04 -30.61 24.10
CA THR A 140 1.67 -31.96 23.66
C THR A 140 2.87 -32.83 23.31
N GLY A 141 4.01 -32.21 22.97
CA GLY A 141 5.20 -32.91 22.46
C GLY A 141 4.97 -33.58 21.11
N GLN A 142 3.88 -33.28 20.41
CA GLN A 142 3.56 -33.88 19.12
C GLN A 142 4.03 -33.01 17.97
N ASP A 143 4.43 -33.65 16.87
CA ASP A 143 4.73 -32.95 15.63
C ASP A 143 3.44 -32.38 15.04
N GLN A 144 3.49 -31.11 14.62
CA GLN A 144 2.36 -30.38 14.06
C GLN A 144 2.78 -29.58 12.83
N GLU A 145 1.90 -29.52 11.84
CA GLU A 145 2.06 -28.66 10.67
C GLU A 145 1.45 -27.28 10.95
N ILE A 146 2.22 -26.24 10.64
CA ILE A 146 1.84 -24.84 10.79
C ILE A 146 1.76 -24.24 9.39
N LEU A 147 0.59 -23.73 9.01
CA LEU A 147 0.39 -23.14 7.70
C LEU A 147 0.81 -21.67 7.74
N TYR A 148 1.52 -21.23 6.72
CA TYR A 148 1.89 -19.84 6.49
C TYR A 148 1.41 -19.42 5.12
N CYS A 149 0.59 -18.38 5.06
CA CYS A 149 0.11 -17.82 3.81
C CYS A 149 0.13 -16.30 3.85
N VAL A 150 0.45 -15.71 2.72
CA VAL A 150 0.41 -14.25 2.53
C VAL A 150 -0.89 -13.93 1.80
N LEU A 151 -1.69 -13.03 2.38
CA LEU A 151 -3.03 -12.74 1.91
C LEU A 151 -3.28 -11.24 1.90
N THR A 152 -4.14 -10.80 0.99
CA THR A 152 -4.68 -9.45 1.02
C THR A 152 -5.76 -9.31 2.09
N ARG A 153 -5.98 -8.09 2.59
CA ARG A 153 -7.02 -7.80 3.61
C ARG A 153 -8.42 -8.28 3.22
N LEU A 154 -8.74 -8.33 1.92
CA LEU A 154 -10.01 -8.84 1.39
C LEU A 154 -10.13 -10.38 1.46
N GLU A 155 -9.02 -11.10 1.49
CA GLU A 155 -8.99 -12.56 1.55
C GLU A 155 -9.03 -13.09 3.00
N ILE A 156 -8.53 -12.30 3.96
CA ILE A 156 -8.45 -12.68 5.38
C ILE A 156 -9.82 -13.13 5.93
N GLY A 157 -10.89 -12.41 5.60
CA GLY A 157 -12.24 -12.77 6.04
C GLY A 157 -12.68 -14.16 5.55
N ARG A 158 -12.35 -14.51 4.30
CA ARG A 158 -12.66 -15.83 3.73
C ARG A 158 -11.85 -16.94 4.40
N VAL A 159 -10.54 -16.73 4.58
CA VAL A 159 -9.68 -17.72 5.25
C VAL A 159 -10.12 -17.94 6.68
N ARG A 160 -10.40 -16.88 7.43
CA ARG A 160 -10.93 -17.00 8.79
C ARG A 160 -12.24 -17.79 8.83
N GLY A 161 -13.15 -17.53 7.89
CA GLY A 161 -14.41 -18.29 7.77
C GLY A 161 -14.18 -19.78 7.53
N ILE A 162 -13.32 -20.12 6.56
CA ILE A 162 -12.92 -21.50 6.25
C ILE A 162 -12.31 -22.16 7.50
N THR A 163 -11.36 -21.48 8.14
CA THR A 163 -10.67 -21.99 9.33
C THR A 163 -11.63 -22.27 10.48
N THR A 164 -12.49 -21.32 10.84
CA THR A 164 -13.47 -21.51 11.92
C THR A 164 -14.51 -22.57 11.57
N SER A 165 -14.87 -22.76 10.29
CA SER A 165 -15.81 -23.79 9.87
C SER A 165 -15.24 -25.22 9.94
N LEU A 166 -13.94 -25.39 9.63
CA LEU A 166 -13.26 -26.68 9.61
C LEU A 166 -12.73 -27.07 10.99
N ASP A 167 -12.15 -26.11 11.71
CA ASP A 167 -11.61 -26.29 13.05
C ASP A 167 -11.82 -25.03 13.91
N PRO A 168 -12.87 -25.00 14.74
CA PRO A 168 -13.12 -23.90 15.68
C PRO A 168 -12.02 -23.70 16.73
N ARG A 169 -11.16 -24.70 16.96
CA ARG A 169 -10.03 -24.62 17.90
C ARG A 169 -8.74 -24.14 17.25
N ALA A 170 -8.74 -23.93 15.93
CA ALA A 170 -7.57 -23.45 15.22
C ALA A 170 -7.13 -22.07 15.73
N PHE A 171 -5.82 -21.89 15.82
CA PHE A 171 -5.20 -20.65 16.24
C PHE A 171 -4.63 -19.91 15.03
N ILE A 172 -4.98 -18.64 14.86
CA ILE A 172 -4.56 -17.79 13.74
C ILE A 172 -3.77 -16.60 14.30
N VAL A 173 -2.54 -16.43 13.84
CA VAL A 173 -1.74 -15.22 14.05
C VAL A 173 -1.70 -14.43 12.76
N MET A 174 -1.94 -13.12 12.85
CA MET A 174 -1.89 -12.20 11.72
C MET A 174 -0.77 -11.19 11.93
N GLN A 175 0.15 -11.10 10.97
CA GLN A 175 1.25 -10.14 10.98
C GLN A 175 1.15 -9.22 9.75
N PRO A 176 1.02 -7.90 9.92
CA PRO A 176 1.06 -6.98 8.79
C PRO A 176 2.44 -7.04 8.13
N LEU A 177 2.48 -6.98 6.80
CA LEU A 177 3.73 -6.99 6.03
C LEU A 177 3.95 -5.62 5.38
N GLY A 178 5.16 -5.08 5.47
CA GLY A 178 5.47 -3.77 4.86
C GLY A 178 5.64 -3.82 3.34
N ALA A 179 6.25 -4.89 2.83
CA ALA A 179 6.39 -5.13 1.39
C ALA A 179 6.61 -6.62 1.14
N VAL A 180 6.16 -7.11 -0.02
CA VAL A 180 6.36 -8.48 -0.49
C VAL A 180 6.88 -8.40 -1.92
N GLN A 181 7.95 -9.13 -2.23
CA GLN A 181 8.55 -9.17 -3.56
C GLN A 181 8.58 -10.62 -4.06
N GLY A 182 8.08 -10.86 -5.27
CA GLY A 182 7.95 -12.20 -5.85
C GLY A 182 6.69 -12.97 -5.40
N GLY A 183 6.65 -14.27 -5.71
CA GLY A 183 5.53 -15.17 -5.39
C GLY A 183 4.32 -15.04 -6.32
N HIS A 184 3.47 -16.08 -6.35
CA HIS A 184 2.20 -16.11 -7.10
C HIS A 184 1.09 -15.25 -6.44
N MET A 185 1.47 -14.09 -5.89
CA MET A 185 0.53 -13.10 -5.36
C MET A 185 -0.11 -12.25 -6.47
N GLN A 186 0.55 -12.15 -7.63
CA GLN A 186 -0.02 -11.57 -8.83
C GLN A 186 -1.16 -12.48 -9.32
N LYS A 187 -2.39 -11.95 -9.36
CA LYS A 187 -3.52 -12.60 -10.04
C LYS A 187 -3.05 -13.16 -11.39
N PRO A 188 -3.54 -14.33 -11.83
CA PRO A 188 -3.31 -14.74 -13.20
C PRO A 188 -3.91 -13.66 -14.10
N LEU A 189 -3.04 -12.99 -14.85
CA LEU A 189 -3.44 -12.16 -15.98
C LEU A 189 -4.29 -13.07 -16.87
N HIS A 190 -5.60 -12.87 -16.84
CA HIS A 190 -6.48 -13.50 -17.81
C HIS A 190 -6.06 -12.96 -19.19
N GLY A 191 -5.78 -13.90 -20.10
CA GLY A 191 -5.68 -13.63 -21.54
C GLY A 191 -7.03 -13.25 -22.13
#